data_AF-A0AAP6DY30-F1
#
_entry.id   AF-A0AAP6DY30-F1
#
_cell.length_a   1.000
_cell.length_b   1.000
_cell.length_c   1.000
_cell.angle_alpha   90.00
_cell.angle_beta   90.00
_cell.angle_gamma   90.00
#
_symmetry.space_group_name_H-M   'P 1'
#
loop_
_entity.id
_entity.type
_entity.pdbx_description
1 polymer ?
#
loop_
_entity_poly.entity_id
_entity_poly.type
_entity_poly.pdbx_seq_one_letter_code
_entity_poly.pdbx_strand_id
1 'polypeptide(L)'
;MSKQLAKRKLKEFHRWCRISNLFHEQTESFDNWLIPPLEFDPEDYKGRIYDWQREAPEEVNEIIKAVNAIARPRHRAVLIMSYILPEKIRSAEQAQQLGIKSSTYYLAKNKALEEFASQYRSGILERYRGG
;
A
#
# COMPACT_ATOMS: atom_id res chain seq x y z
N MET A 1 -12.54 -11.09 6.59
CA MET A 1 -11.91 -10.19 7.58
C MET A 1 -10.58 -9.64 7.11
N SER A 2 -9.57 -10.47 6.79
CA SER A 2 -8.23 -10.00 6.33
C SER A 2 -8.29 -8.99 5.17
N LYS A 3 -9.07 -9.27 4.11
CA LYS A 3 -9.27 -8.32 2.99
C LYS A 3 -9.77 -6.93 3.41
N GLN A 4 -10.69 -6.86 4.36
CA GLN A 4 -11.25 -5.59 4.82
C GLN A 4 -10.22 -4.83 5.66
N LEU A 5 -9.44 -5.55 6.48
CA LEU A 5 -8.32 -4.97 7.24
C LEU A 5 -7.22 -4.47 6.31
N ALA A 6 -6.82 -5.26 5.31
CA ALA A 6 -5.89 -4.83 4.26
C ALA A 6 -6.36 -3.56 3.55
N LYS A 7 -7.64 -3.53 3.13
CA LYS A 7 -8.22 -2.34 2.50
C LYS A 7 -8.23 -1.12 3.43
N ARG A 8 -8.48 -1.30 4.73
CA ARG A 8 -8.42 -0.21 5.72
C ARG A 8 -6.99 0.31 5.86
N LYS A 9 -6.03 -0.60 6.04
CA LYS A 9 -4.61 -0.26 6.19
C LYS A 9 -4.06 0.47 4.97
N LEU A 10 -4.30 -0.05 3.77
CA LEU A 10 -3.88 0.61 2.52
C LEU A 10 -4.49 2.01 2.34
N LYS A 11 -5.74 2.23 2.80
CA LYS A 11 -6.35 3.57 2.76
C LYS A 11 -5.71 4.58 3.71
N GLU A 12 -4.96 4.12 4.71
CA GLU A 12 -4.22 4.99 5.60
C GLU A 12 -2.92 5.49 4.98
N PHE A 13 -2.44 4.90 3.88
CA PHE A 13 -1.17 5.26 3.24
C PHE A 13 -0.99 6.78 3.06
N HIS A 14 -1.92 7.43 2.35
CA HIS A 14 -1.84 8.90 2.14
C HIS A 14 -1.98 9.72 3.43
N ARG A 15 -2.65 9.17 4.45
CA ARG A 15 -2.71 9.82 5.76
C ARG A 15 -1.33 9.79 6.40
N TRP A 16 -0.65 8.64 6.38
CA TRP A 16 0.70 8.48 6.91
C TRP A 16 1.70 9.34 6.16
N CYS A 17 1.67 9.35 4.82
CA CYS A 17 2.47 10.28 4.00
C CYS A 17 2.28 11.74 4.40
N ARG A 18 1.03 12.17 4.66
CA ARG A 18 0.75 13.55 5.09
C ARG A 18 1.28 13.86 6.49
N ILE A 19 1.25 12.89 7.39
CA ILE A 19 1.79 13.05 8.75
C ILE A 19 3.31 13.11 8.71
N SER A 20 3.94 12.24 7.90
CA SER A 20 5.38 12.16 7.78
C SER A 20 5.97 13.24 6.87
N ASN A 21 5.15 13.88 6.03
CA ASN A 21 5.58 14.74 4.94
C ASN A 21 6.51 14.02 3.93
N LEU A 22 6.27 12.72 3.71
CA LEU A 22 7.02 11.88 2.77
C LEU A 22 6.11 11.48 1.61
N PHE A 23 6.54 11.76 0.39
CA PHE A 23 5.80 11.48 -0.83
C PHE A 23 6.74 11.05 -1.95
N HIS A 24 6.25 10.16 -2.82
CA HIS A 24 6.84 9.96 -4.14
C HIS A 24 6.46 11.12 -5.06
N GLU A 25 7.33 11.45 -6.00
CA GLU A 25 6.96 12.39 -7.05
C GLU A 25 5.84 11.80 -7.92
N GLN A 26 4.91 12.65 -8.38
CA GLN A 26 3.77 12.20 -9.20
C GLN A 26 4.20 11.61 -10.55
N THR A 27 5.42 11.92 -10.98
CA THR A 27 6.02 11.50 -12.25
C THR A 27 6.89 10.24 -12.15
N GLU A 28 7.09 9.70 -10.95
CA GLU A 28 7.88 8.47 -10.76
C GLU A 28 7.20 7.28 -11.44
N SER A 29 7.92 6.66 -12.37
CA SER A 29 7.55 5.35 -12.93
C SER A 29 8.14 4.25 -12.06
N PHE A 30 7.27 3.40 -11.51
CA PHE A 30 7.70 2.24 -10.73
C PHE A 30 8.01 1.06 -11.64
N ASP A 31 9.30 0.82 -11.91
CA ASP A 31 9.73 -0.34 -12.67
C ASP A 31 9.20 -1.64 -12.05
N ASN A 32 8.54 -2.45 -12.87
CA ASN A 32 7.89 -3.68 -12.44
C ASN A 32 6.90 -3.50 -11.26
N TRP A 33 6.37 -2.29 -11.04
CA TRP A 33 5.50 -1.97 -9.90
C TRP A 33 6.18 -2.17 -8.53
N LEU A 34 7.45 -1.82 -8.43
CA LEU A 34 8.20 -1.73 -7.17
C LEU A 34 8.32 -0.27 -6.75
N ILE A 35 7.86 0.04 -5.54
CA ILE A 35 7.92 1.39 -4.98
C ILE A 35 9.23 1.52 -4.18
N PRO A 36 10.11 2.48 -4.46
CA PRO A 36 11.27 2.74 -3.62
C PRO A 36 10.84 3.04 -2.17
N PRO A 37 11.59 2.62 -1.14
CA PRO A 37 11.33 3.12 0.21
C PRO A 37 11.57 4.63 0.26
N LEU A 38 10.82 5.34 1.08
CA LEU A 38 11.03 6.76 1.32
C LEU A 38 12.09 6.92 2.41
N GLU A 39 13.15 7.65 2.08
CA GLU A 39 14.21 7.97 3.03
C GLU A 39 13.75 9.05 4.02
N PHE A 40 14.12 8.88 5.29
CA PHE A 40 13.83 9.84 6.34
C PHE A 40 14.86 9.72 7.46
N ASP A 41 15.13 10.82 8.17
CA ASP A 41 15.93 10.80 9.40
C ASP A 41 14.99 10.67 10.62
N PRO A 42 15.13 9.63 11.46
CA PRO A 42 14.37 9.52 12.71
C PRO A 42 14.48 10.75 13.63
N GLU A 43 15.60 11.49 13.58
CA GLU A 43 15.78 12.72 14.37
C GLU A 43 14.73 13.80 14.03
N ASP A 44 14.30 13.88 12.76
CA ASP A 44 13.30 14.85 12.28
C ASP A 44 11.93 14.67 12.96
N TYR A 45 11.69 13.49 13.54
CA TYR A 45 10.41 13.13 14.15
C TYR A 45 10.46 13.08 15.68
N LYS A 46 11.64 13.14 16.32
CA LYS A 46 11.75 13.03 17.79
C LYS A 46 10.96 14.10 18.55
N GLY A 47 10.86 15.31 18.00
CA GLY A 47 10.14 16.44 18.61
C GLY A 47 8.61 16.37 18.47
N ARG A 48 8.05 15.37 17.78
CA ARG A 48 6.60 15.20 17.67
C ARG A 48 5.99 14.90 19.04
N ILE A 49 4.75 15.29 19.26
CA ILE A 49 4.08 15.15 20.57
C ILE A 49 3.67 13.70 20.79
N TYR A 50 3.06 13.06 19.78
CA TYR A 50 2.46 11.74 19.90
C TYR A 50 3.31 10.64 19.25
N ASP A 51 3.35 9.44 19.84
CA ASP A 51 4.08 8.28 19.30
C ASP A 51 3.69 7.96 17.86
N TRP A 52 2.40 7.99 17.54
CA TRP A 52 1.91 7.70 16.19
C TRP A 52 2.43 8.69 15.12
N GLN A 53 2.81 9.91 15.51
CA GLN A 53 3.44 10.86 14.59
C GLN A 53 4.91 10.53 14.35
N ARG A 54 5.58 9.99 15.38
CA ARG A 54 6.96 9.54 15.32
C ARG A 54 7.10 8.30 14.44
N GLU A 55 6.14 7.38 14.53
CA GLU A 55 6.10 6.11 13.76
C GLU A 55 5.52 6.26 12.34
N ALA A 56 5.06 7.46 11.96
CA ALA A 56 4.39 7.66 10.68
C ALA A 56 5.29 7.34 9.46
N PRO A 57 6.58 7.73 9.43
CA PRO A 57 7.50 7.35 8.35
C PRO A 57 7.68 5.83 8.21
N GLU A 58 7.85 5.14 9.34
CA GLU A 58 7.98 3.68 9.37
C GLU A 58 6.71 3.00 8.85
N GLU A 59 5.54 3.52 9.21
CA GLU A 59 4.27 2.98 8.75
C GLU A 59 4.08 3.14 7.24
N VAL A 60 4.54 4.26 6.65
CA VAL A 60 4.57 4.43 5.18
C VAL A 60 5.44 3.35 4.54
N ASN A 61 6.67 3.17 5.06
CA ASN A 61 7.63 2.21 4.51
C ASN A 61 7.20 0.75 4.74
N GLU A 62 6.51 0.42 5.83
CA GLU A 62 5.97 -0.92 6.05
C GLU A 62 4.82 -1.26 5.08
N ILE A 63 3.98 -0.27 4.71
CA ILE A 63 2.99 -0.45 3.64
C ILE A 63 3.69 -0.69 2.29
N ILE A 64 4.69 0.14 1.93
CA ILE A 64 5.48 0.00 0.70
C ILE A 64 6.13 -1.38 0.62
N LYS A 65 6.82 -1.79 1.69
CA LYS A 65 7.48 -3.08 1.81
C LYS A 65 6.51 -4.24 1.63
N ALA A 66 5.34 -4.19 2.26
CA ALA A 66 4.31 -5.22 2.12
C ALA A 66 3.75 -5.32 0.70
N VAL A 67 3.56 -4.17 0.01
CA VAL A 67 3.18 -4.17 -1.42
C VAL A 67 4.30 -4.75 -2.26
N ASN A 68 5.55 -4.35 -2.07
CA ASN A 68 6.69 -4.82 -2.85
C ASN A 68 6.96 -6.33 -2.70
N ALA A 69 6.70 -6.87 -1.51
CA ALA A 69 6.83 -8.30 -1.20
C ALA A 69 5.80 -9.18 -1.92
N ILE A 70 4.77 -8.60 -2.54
CA ILE A 70 3.84 -9.34 -3.38
C ILE A 70 4.58 -9.84 -4.64
N ALA A 71 4.68 -11.16 -4.76
CA ALA A 71 5.44 -11.81 -5.83
C ALA A 71 4.92 -11.53 -7.24
N ARG A 72 3.63 -11.20 -7.39
CA ARG A 72 2.98 -10.99 -8.69
C ARG A 72 2.99 -9.50 -9.05
N PRO A 73 3.71 -9.06 -10.09
CA PRO A 73 3.74 -7.65 -10.50
C PRO A 73 2.36 -7.07 -10.76
N ARG A 74 1.48 -7.85 -11.40
CA ARG A 74 0.10 -7.43 -11.67
C ARG A 74 -0.71 -7.18 -10.40
N HIS A 75 -0.47 -7.92 -9.32
CA HIS A 75 -1.16 -7.69 -8.05
C HIS A 75 -0.63 -6.43 -7.36
N ARG A 76 0.69 -6.17 -7.41
CA ARG A 76 1.27 -4.89 -6.99
C ARG A 76 0.63 -3.73 -7.72
N ALA A 77 0.61 -3.80 -9.05
CA ALA A 77 0.00 -2.78 -9.90
C ALA A 77 -1.44 -2.44 -9.48
N VAL A 78 -2.27 -3.46 -9.27
CA VAL A 78 -3.66 -3.27 -8.84
C VAL A 78 -3.75 -2.52 -7.51
N LEU A 79 -2.89 -2.82 -6.53
CA LEU A 79 -2.89 -2.12 -5.24
C LEU A 79 -2.34 -0.70 -5.37
N ILE A 80 -1.25 -0.53 -6.11
CA ILE A 80 -0.60 0.77 -6.32
C ILE A 80 -1.59 1.75 -6.95
N MET A 81 -2.20 1.38 -8.07
CA MET A 81 -3.20 2.20 -8.76
C MET A 81 -4.47 2.44 -7.94
N SER A 82 -4.77 1.57 -6.98
CA SER A 82 -5.99 1.67 -6.16
C SER A 82 -5.82 2.48 -4.88
N TYR A 83 -4.61 2.54 -4.33
CA TYR A 83 -4.39 2.99 -2.94
C TYR A 83 -3.13 3.81 -2.71
N ILE A 84 -2.13 3.74 -3.59
CA ILE A 84 -0.82 4.37 -3.38
C ILE A 84 -0.68 5.60 -4.29
N LEU A 85 -1.10 5.51 -5.55
CA LEU A 85 -1.10 6.68 -6.44
C LEU A 85 -2.03 7.76 -5.89
N PRO A 86 -1.61 9.04 -5.94
CA PRO A 86 -2.44 10.14 -5.47
C PRO A 86 -3.69 10.34 -6.33
N GLU A 87 -3.62 9.98 -7.61
CA GLU A 87 -4.75 10.05 -8.52
C GLU A 87 -5.70 8.86 -8.32
N LYS A 88 -7.00 9.17 -8.25
CA LYS A 88 -8.04 8.16 -8.13
C LYS A 88 -8.40 7.58 -9.49
N ILE A 89 -7.70 6.52 -9.90
CA ILE A 89 -7.98 5.80 -11.14
C ILE A 89 -9.20 4.88 -10.96
N ARG A 90 -10.15 4.90 -11.90
CA ARG A 90 -11.36 4.06 -11.83
C ARG A 90 -11.03 2.59 -12.09
N SER A 91 -11.72 1.65 -11.43
CA SER A 91 -11.47 0.21 -11.61
C SER A 91 -11.48 -0.27 -13.07
N ALA A 92 -12.38 0.28 -13.91
CA ALA A 92 -12.47 -0.08 -15.32
C ALA A 92 -11.23 0.39 -16.12
N GLU A 93 -10.74 1.58 -15.81
CA GLU A 93 -9.53 2.15 -16.41
C GLU A 93 -8.28 1.39 -15.93
N GLN A 94 -8.19 1.05 -14.64
CA GLN A 94 -7.14 0.18 -14.13
C GLN A 94 -7.14 -1.19 -14.84
N ALA A 95 -8.31 -1.79 -15.02
CA ALA A 95 -8.44 -3.06 -15.72
C ALA A 95 -7.93 -2.96 -17.17
N GLN A 96 -8.29 -1.88 -17.87
CA GLN A 96 -7.81 -1.59 -19.22
C GLN A 96 -6.29 -1.43 -19.27
N GLN A 97 -5.72 -0.57 -18.42
CA GLN A 97 -4.27 -0.30 -18.37
C GLN A 97 -3.46 -1.57 -18.04
N LEU A 98 -3.99 -2.47 -17.22
CA LEU A 98 -3.33 -3.72 -16.83
C LEU A 98 -3.63 -4.92 -17.75
N GLY A 99 -4.42 -4.72 -18.81
CA GLY A 99 -4.85 -5.79 -19.71
C GLY A 99 -5.63 -6.90 -18.99
N ILE A 100 -6.40 -6.54 -17.96
CA ILE A 100 -7.24 -7.46 -17.19
C ILE A 100 -8.69 -7.33 -17.68
N LYS A 101 -9.36 -8.46 -17.89
CA LYS A 101 -10.80 -8.44 -18.21
C LYS A 101 -11.56 -7.82 -17.04
N SER A 102 -12.45 -6.86 -17.32
CA SER A 102 -13.25 -6.19 -16.28
C SER A 102 -14.01 -7.16 -15.37
N SER A 103 -14.46 -8.30 -15.92
CA SER A 103 -15.14 -9.37 -15.18
C SER A 103 -14.26 -10.07 -14.13
N THR A 104 -12.93 -10.05 -14.30
CA THR A 104 -11.98 -10.72 -13.37
C THR A 104 -11.13 -9.75 -12.57
N TYR A 105 -11.20 -8.44 -12.87
CA TYR A 105 -10.43 -7.42 -12.15
C TYR A 105 -10.68 -7.44 -10.63
N TYR A 106 -11.93 -7.56 -10.18
CA TYR A 106 -12.24 -7.63 -8.75
C TYR A 106 -11.71 -8.91 -8.08
N LEU A 107 -11.61 -10.02 -8.82
CA LEU A 107 -10.97 -11.24 -8.32
C LEU A 107 -9.46 -11.02 -8.15
N ALA A 108 -8.80 -10.38 -9.11
CA ALA A 108 -7.38 -10.03 -9.02
C ALA A 108 -7.12 -9.07 -7.85
N LYS A 109 -7.95 -8.03 -7.69
CA LYS A 109 -7.87 -7.08 -6.57
C LYS A 109 -8.08 -7.76 -5.22
N ASN A 110 -9.05 -8.67 -5.11
CA ASN A 110 -9.29 -9.40 -3.88
C ASN A 110 -8.10 -10.30 -3.51
N LYS A 111 -7.50 -10.99 -4.48
CA LYS A 111 -6.28 -11.79 -4.26
C LYS A 111 -5.09 -10.92 -3.86
N ALA A 112 -4.91 -9.78 -4.52
CA ALA A 112 -3.85 -8.84 -4.16
C ALA A 112 -4.01 -8.31 -2.72
N LEU A 113 -5.24 -8.04 -2.27
CA LEU A 113 -5.51 -7.64 -0.88
C LEU A 113 -5.21 -8.77 0.13
N GLU A 114 -5.45 -10.02 -0.23
CA GLU A 114 -5.10 -11.19 0.61
C GLU A 114 -3.58 -11.35 0.70
N GLU A 115 -2.87 -11.25 -0.43
CA GLU A 115 -1.41 -11.29 -0.45
C GLU A 115 -0.79 -10.12 0.33
N PHE A 116 -1.32 -8.90 0.21
CA PHE A 116 -0.89 -7.78 1.05
C PHE A 116 -1.07 -8.09 2.55
N ALA A 117 -2.21 -8.69 2.92
CA ALA A 117 -2.50 -9.00 4.32
C ALA A 117 -1.49 -9.99 4.92
N SER A 118 -1.03 -10.97 4.13
CA SER A 118 -0.03 -11.95 4.57
C SER A 118 1.38 -11.37 4.64
N GLN A 119 1.72 -10.39 3.80
CA GLN A 119 3.03 -9.73 3.81
C GLN A 119 3.14 -8.65 4.89
N TYR A 120 2.07 -7.91 5.15
CA TYR A 120 2.09 -6.78 6.09
C TYR A 120 2.44 -7.23 7.51
N ARG A 121 3.59 -6.73 8.02
CA ARG A 121 4.16 -7.07 9.33
C ARG A 121 4.04 -8.56 9.68
N SER A 122 4.51 -9.42 8.77
CA SER A 122 4.51 -10.89 8.93
C SER A 122 3.11 -11.49 9.16
N GLY A 123 2.11 -10.97 8.44
CA GLY A 123 0.75 -11.52 8.40
C GLY A 123 -0.14 -11.08 9.55
N ILE A 124 0.17 -9.98 10.25
CA ILE A 124 -0.61 -9.53 11.41
C ILE A 124 -2.09 -9.28 11.07
N LEU A 125 -2.39 -8.90 9.81
CA LEU A 125 -3.76 -8.67 9.33
C LEU A 125 -4.55 -9.96 9.07
N GLU A 126 -3.88 -11.11 9.03
CA GLU A 126 -4.51 -12.43 8.91
C GLU A 126 -4.80 -13.06 10.27
N ARG A 127 -3.98 -12.75 11.29
CA ARG A 127 -4.04 -13.38 12.62
C ARG A 127 -5.30 -13.03 13.43
N TYR A 128 -6.03 -11.97 13.07
CA TYR A 128 -7.34 -11.61 13.66
C TYR A 128 -8.51 -12.52 13.19
N ARG A 129 -8.24 -13.74 12.74
CA ARG A 129 -9.23 -14.71 12.24
C ARG A 129 -9.75 -15.67 13.33
N GLY A 130 -9.29 -15.56 14.58
CA GLY A 130 -9.69 -16.45 15.68
C GLY A 130 -9.41 -15.91 17.07
N GLY A 131 -10.06 -14.80 17.43
CA GLY A 131 -10.22 -14.34 18.81
C GLY A 131 -11.68 -14.39 19.21
#